data_AF-A0A969S6Q1-F1
#
_entry.id   AF-A0A969S6Q1-F1
#
_cell.length_a   1.000
_cell.length_b   1.000
_cell.length_c   1.000
_cell.angle_alpha   90.00
_cell.angle_beta   90.00
_cell.angle_gamma   90.00
#
_symmetry.space_group_name_H-M   'P 1'
#
loop_
_entity.id
_entity.type
_entity.pdbx_description
1 polymer ?
#
loop_
_entity_poly.entity_id
_entity_poly.type
_entity_poly.pdbx_seq_one_letter_code
_entity_poly.pdbx_strand_id
1 'polypeptide(L)'
;MQPSERERTKLNPPTGIPQNIPSHQAVKFVGREEELQQLHQLLQENDRVAIAAIAGMGGVGKTELALQYANTHRETYQGGICWLLPKVEDVGVQLVRFARTHLGLSSV
;
A
#
# COMPACT_ATOMS: atom_id res chain seq x y z
N MET A 1 -16.60 19.42 -33.63
CA MET A 1 -16.26 20.15 -32.39
C MET A 1 -15.63 19.11 -31.46
N GLN A 2 -14.30 19.09 -31.32
CA GLN A 2 -13.60 18.11 -30.50
C GLN A 2 -13.72 18.51 -29.02
N PRO A 3 -13.91 17.57 -28.06
CA PRO A 3 -13.92 17.93 -26.64
C PRO A 3 -12.55 18.46 -26.25
N SER A 4 -12.53 19.70 -25.75
CA SER A 4 -11.36 20.35 -25.17
C SER A 4 -10.79 19.50 -24.03
N GLU A 5 -9.48 19.30 -24.08
CA GLU A 5 -8.59 18.79 -23.04
C GLU A 5 -8.84 19.51 -21.70
N ARG A 6 -9.88 19.09 -20.97
CA ARG A 6 -10.22 19.65 -19.66
C ARG A 6 -9.03 19.43 -18.74
N GLU A 7 -8.57 20.54 -18.15
CA GLU A 7 -7.55 20.66 -17.12
C GLU A 7 -7.32 19.35 -16.38
N ARG A 8 -6.21 18.67 -16.69
CA ARG A 8 -5.61 17.75 -15.74
C ARG A 8 -5.29 18.60 -14.53
N THR A 9 -6.10 18.49 -13.48
CA THR A 9 -5.85 19.14 -12.19
C THR A 9 -4.37 18.93 -11.90
N LYS A 10 -3.60 20.02 -11.79
CA LYS A 10 -2.17 19.92 -11.46
C LYS A 10 -2.10 19.34 -10.05
N LEU A 11 -2.05 18.01 -9.96
CA LEU A 11 -1.79 17.31 -8.72
C LEU A 11 -0.40 17.76 -8.31
N ASN A 12 -0.32 18.42 -7.15
CA ASN A 12 0.98 18.67 -6.56
C ASN A 12 1.61 17.29 -6.33
N PRO A 13 2.78 17.02 -6.92
CA PRO A 13 3.40 15.71 -6.77
C PRO A 13 3.65 15.49 -5.28
N PRO A 14 3.31 14.30 -4.75
CA PRO A 14 3.61 13.99 -3.37
C PRO A 14 5.11 14.11 -3.10
N THR A 15 5.48 14.67 -1.96
CA THR A 15 6.85 14.72 -1.47
C THR A 15 7.28 13.32 -1.01
N GLY A 16 7.86 12.55 -1.94
CA GLY A 16 8.27 11.16 -1.71
C GLY A 16 7.21 10.14 -2.10
N ILE A 17 7.47 8.86 -1.79
CA ILE A 17 6.54 7.76 -2.08
C ILE A 17 5.36 7.84 -1.10
N PRO A 18 4.11 8.02 -1.59
CA PRO A 18 2.92 8.10 -0.74
C PRO A 18 2.75 6.87 0.14
N GLN A 19 2.61 7.04 1.46
CA GLN A 19 2.36 5.89 2.34
C GLN A 19 1.75 6.26 3.69
N ASN A 20 1.03 5.31 4.27
CA ASN A 20 0.49 5.34 5.64
C ASN A 20 0.74 4.01 6.38
N ILE A 21 1.85 3.31 6.07
CA ILE A 21 2.23 2.06 6.72
C ILE A 21 2.42 2.33 8.22
N PRO A 22 1.73 1.61 9.12
CA PRO A 22 1.90 1.80 10.55
C PRO A 22 3.29 1.32 11.00
N SER A 23 3.74 1.81 12.15
CA SER A 23 4.96 1.27 12.75
C SER A 23 4.80 -0.22 13.04
N HIS A 24 5.81 -1.00 12.67
CA HIS A 24 5.85 -2.40 13.04
C HIS A 24 6.17 -2.54 14.54
N GLN A 25 5.65 -3.59 15.18
CA GLN A 25 5.78 -3.76 16.64
C GLN A 25 6.89 -4.76 17.02
N ALA A 26 7.39 -5.54 16.05
CA ALA A 26 8.42 -6.52 16.33
C ALA A 26 9.78 -5.85 16.58
N VAL A 27 10.41 -6.20 17.71
CA VAL A 27 11.80 -5.82 18.04
C VAL A 27 12.79 -6.58 17.14
N LYS A 28 12.42 -7.80 16.72
CA LYS A 28 13.17 -8.63 15.78
C LYS A 28 12.20 -9.37 14.87
N PHE A 29 12.55 -9.45 13.59
CA PHE A 29 11.82 -10.23 12.59
C PHE A 29 12.83 -11.18 11.92
N VAL A 30 12.59 -12.49 12.02
CA VAL A 30 13.54 -13.54 11.58
C VAL A 30 12.79 -14.78 11.10
N GLY A 31 13.42 -15.56 10.22
CA GLY A 31 12.95 -16.90 9.85
C GLY A 31 11.69 -16.89 8.98
N ARG A 32 11.47 -15.80 8.26
CA ARG A 32 10.32 -15.55 7.37
C ARG A 32 10.74 -15.03 6.00
N GLU A 33 12.02 -15.20 5.66
CA GLU A 33 12.63 -14.69 4.44
C GLU A 33 12.04 -15.39 3.22
N GLU A 34 11.74 -16.69 3.31
CA GLU A 34 11.08 -17.45 2.25
C GLU A 34 9.66 -16.94 1.99
N GLU A 35 8.86 -16.68 3.02
CA GLU A 35 7.50 -16.15 2.85
C GLU A 35 7.50 -14.73 2.29
N LEU A 36 8.48 -13.90 2.66
CA LEU A 36 8.66 -12.58 2.06
C LEU A 36 8.98 -12.70 0.56
N GLN A 37 9.88 -13.61 0.19
CA GLN A 37 10.26 -13.83 -1.20
C GLN A 37 9.07 -14.35 -2.02
N GLN A 38 8.30 -15.30 -1.48
CA GLN A 38 7.08 -15.80 -2.13
C GLN A 38 6.04 -14.70 -2.32
N LEU A 39 5.82 -13.86 -1.31
CA LEU A 39 4.91 -12.72 -1.41
C LEU A 39 5.38 -11.72 -2.48
N HIS A 40 6.69 -11.44 -2.53
CA HIS A 40 7.26 -10.59 -3.57
C HIS A 40 6.99 -11.14 -4.96
N GLN A 41 7.31 -12.41 -5.18
CA GLN A 41 7.10 -13.09 -6.44
C GLN A 41 5.63 -13.01 -6.89
N LEU A 42 4.68 -13.39 -6.02
CA LEU A 42 3.24 -13.32 -6.33
C LEU A 42 2.77 -11.91 -6.70
N LEU A 43 3.33 -10.88 -6.07
CA LEU A 43 2.97 -9.49 -6.33
C LEU A 43 3.69 -8.89 -7.55
N GLN A 44 4.83 -9.45 -7.99
CA GLN A 44 5.58 -8.99 -9.16
C GLN A 44 5.27 -9.79 -10.44
N GLU A 45 4.68 -10.97 -10.35
CA GLU A 45 4.43 -11.85 -11.50
C GLU A 45 3.41 -11.30 -12.53
N ASN A 46 2.65 -10.25 -12.21
CA ASN A 46 1.62 -9.71 -13.10
C ASN A 46 1.83 -8.22 -13.43
N ASP A 47 1.82 -7.88 -14.73
CA ASP A 47 2.07 -6.51 -15.23
C ASP A 47 0.93 -5.50 -14.98
N ARG A 48 -0.21 -5.93 -14.43
CA ARG A 48 -1.41 -5.07 -14.27
C ARG A 48 -1.97 -5.07 -12.86
N VAL A 49 -2.44 -6.22 -12.37
CA VAL A 49 -3.06 -6.35 -11.04
C VAL A 49 -2.70 -7.71 -10.47
N ALA A 50 -2.15 -7.73 -9.25
CA ALA A 50 -1.88 -8.94 -8.48
C ALA A 50 -2.60 -8.87 -7.14
N ILE A 51 -3.12 -10.01 -6.66
CA ILE A 51 -3.73 -10.14 -5.34
C ILE A 51 -3.08 -11.35 -4.66
N ALA A 52 -2.49 -11.12 -3.49
CA ALA A 52 -1.92 -12.17 -2.66
C ALA A 52 -2.62 -12.18 -1.28
N ALA A 53 -2.79 -13.37 -0.71
CA ALA A 53 -3.39 -13.56 0.61
C ALA A 53 -2.42 -14.28 1.54
N ILE A 54 -2.18 -13.70 2.72
CA ILE A 54 -1.41 -14.34 3.79
C ILE A 54 -2.41 -15.01 4.74
N ALA A 55 -2.43 -16.34 4.76
CA ALA A 55 -3.31 -17.14 5.61
C ALA A 55 -2.52 -17.91 6.70
N GLY A 56 -3.18 -18.25 7.80
CA GLY A 56 -2.55 -18.96 8.92
C GLY A 56 -3.21 -18.69 10.27
N MET A 57 -2.79 -19.40 11.31
CA MET A 57 -3.37 -19.33 12.66
C MET A 57 -3.33 -17.91 13.26
N GLY A 58 -4.19 -17.66 14.24
CA GLY A 58 -4.15 -16.43 15.04
C GLY A 58 -2.77 -16.24 15.68
N GLY A 59 -2.27 -15.01 15.73
CA GLY A 59 -1.00 -14.70 16.39
C GLY A 59 0.29 -15.13 15.66
N VAL A 60 0.21 -15.85 14.52
CA VAL A 60 1.40 -16.36 13.80
C VAL A 60 2.28 -15.27 13.13
N GLY A 61 1.87 -14.00 13.19
CA GLY A 61 2.65 -12.87 12.66
C GLY A 61 2.30 -12.44 11.22
N LYS A 62 1.13 -12.80 10.69
CA LYS A 62 0.71 -12.45 9.31
C LYS A 62 0.73 -10.94 9.03
N THR A 63 0.19 -10.15 9.96
CA THR A 63 0.20 -8.68 9.86
C THR A 63 1.62 -8.15 9.85
N GLU A 64 2.49 -8.71 10.71
CA GLU A 64 3.89 -8.34 10.76
C GLU A 64 4.62 -8.68 9.45
N LEU A 65 4.37 -9.86 8.87
CA LEU A 65 4.91 -10.24 7.55
C LEU A 65 4.53 -9.22 6.46
N ALA A 66 3.26 -8.81 6.41
CA ALA A 66 2.81 -7.79 5.47
C ALA A 66 3.44 -6.40 5.72
N LEU A 67 3.65 -6.02 6.99
CA LEU A 67 4.33 -4.77 7.35
C LEU A 67 5.80 -4.78 6.95
N GLN A 68 6.50 -5.90 7.18
CA GLN A 68 7.89 -6.06 6.77
C GLN A 68 8.02 -6.01 5.25
N TYR A 69 7.15 -6.70 4.52
CA TYR A 69 7.10 -6.64 3.06
C TYR A 69 6.92 -5.20 2.55
N ALA A 70 5.90 -4.50 3.06
CA ALA A 70 5.58 -3.15 2.62
C ALA A 70 6.70 -2.14 2.91
N ASN A 71 7.42 -2.30 4.03
CA ASN A 71 8.57 -1.45 4.33
C ASN A 71 9.79 -1.79 3.47
N THR A 72 10.12 -3.08 3.30
CA THR A 72 11.29 -3.52 2.52
C THR A 72 11.15 -3.18 1.04
N HIS A 73 9.96 -3.30 0.46
CA HIS A 73 9.71 -3.08 -0.97
C HIS A 73 9.08 -1.72 -1.27
N ARG A 74 9.16 -0.74 -0.36
CA ARG A 74 8.56 0.58 -0.57
C ARG A 74 8.97 1.23 -1.90
N GLU A 75 10.25 1.10 -2.27
CA GLU A 75 10.80 1.69 -3.49
C GLU A 75 10.33 0.98 -4.78
N THR A 76 9.89 -0.28 -4.68
CA THR A 76 9.28 -1.01 -5.80
C THR A 76 7.95 -0.37 -6.22
N TYR A 77 7.24 0.27 -5.28
CA TYR A 77 5.91 0.84 -5.49
C TYR A 77 5.95 2.38 -5.51
N GLN A 78 6.47 2.97 -6.59
CA GLN A 78 6.58 4.43 -6.72
C GLN A 78 5.24 5.17 -6.66
N GLY A 79 4.14 4.50 -7.01
CA GLY A 79 2.77 5.03 -6.87
C GLY A 79 2.26 5.13 -5.43
N GLY A 80 2.97 4.53 -4.48
CA GLY A 80 2.64 4.55 -3.06
C GLY A 80 2.02 3.25 -2.53
N ILE A 81 1.93 3.18 -1.20
CA ILE A 81 1.38 2.04 -0.45
C ILE A 81 0.28 2.55 0.48
N CYS A 82 -0.96 2.12 0.25
CA CYS A 82 -2.10 2.43 1.09
C CYS A 82 -2.41 1.24 2.02
N TRP A 83 -2.09 1.39 3.30
CA TRP A 83 -2.44 0.45 4.35
C TRP A 83 -3.86 0.74 4.88
N LEU A 84 -4.73 -0.26 4.83
CA LEU A 84 -6.15 -0.15 5.19
C LEU A 84 -6.48 -1.12 6.32
N LEU A 85 -7.28 -0.66 7.30
CA LEU A 85 -7.70 -1.44 8.46
C LEU A 85 -9.24 -1.50 8.52
N PRO A 86 -9.87 -2.47 7.81
CA PRO A 86 -11.33 -2.54 7.71
C PRO A 86 -12.04 -2.76 9.06
N LYS A 87 -11.32 -3.27 10.07
CA LYS A 87 -11.87 -3.47 11.42
C LYS A 87 -12.00 -2.19 12.24
N VAL A 88 -11.37 -1.09 11.80
CA VAL A 88 -11.30 0.17 12.54
C VAL A 88 -12.25 1.21 11.94
N GLU A 89 -12.31 1.32 10.61
CA GLU A 89 -13.10 2.31 9.90
C GLU A 89 -13.50 1.75 8.52
N ASP A 90 -14.53 2.34 7.90
CA ASP A 90 -14.90 2.06 6.52
C ASP A 90 -13.70 2.23 5.56
N VAL A 91 -13.57 1.28 4.63
CA VAL A 91 -12.45 1.25 3.68
C VAL A 91 -12.50 2.43 2.71
N GLY A 92 -13.68 2.85 2.28
CA GLY A 92 -13.86 4.00 1.40
C GLY A 92 -13.43 5.30 2.07
N VAL A 93 -13.78 5.48 3.35
CA VAL A 93 -13.33 6.64 4.15
C VAL A 93 -11.81 6.67 4.28
N GLN A 94 -11.19 5.54 4.61
CA GLN A 94 -9.72 5.43 4.72
C GLN A 94 -9.01 5.73 3.39
N LEU A 95 -9.54 5.21 2.28
CA LEU A 95 -9.00 5.44 0.95
C LEU A 95 -9.08 6.92 0.53
N VAL A 96 -10.23 7.57 0.75
CA VAL A 96 -10.39 9.00 0.47
C VAL A 96 -9.47 9.85 1.34
N ARG A 97 -9.30 9.50 2.62
CA ARG A 97 -8.33 10.16 3.50
C ARG A 97 -6.92 10.01 2.96
N PHE A 98 -6.51 8.80 2.59
CA PHE A 98 -5.18 8.56 2.00
C PHE A 98 -4.96 9.40 0.74
N ALA A 99 -5.93 9.40 -0.17
CA ALA A 99 -5.90 10.19 -1.40
C ALA A 99 -5.72 11.70 -1.13
N ARG A 100 -6.47 12.26 -0.17
CA ARG A 100 -6.38 13.67 0.20
C ARG A 100 -5.05 14.02 0.85
N THR A 101 -4.59 13.19 1.79
CA THR A 101 -3.38 13.46 2.60
C THR A 101 -2.09 13.20 1.82
N HIS A 102 -2.06 12.15 1.01
CA HIS A 102 -0.82 11.66 0.40
C HIS A 102 -0.78 11.78 -1.12
N LEU A 103 -1.89 12.03 -1.82
CA LEU A 103 -1.91 12.18 -3.29
C LEU A 103 -2.31 13.59 -3.75
N GLY A 104 -2.52 14.53 -2.84
CA GLY A 104 -2.86 15.92 -3.16
C GLY A 104 -4.23 16.09 -3.81
N LEU A 105 -5.11 15.10 -3.69
CA LEU A 105 -6.46 15.15 -4.25
C LEU A 105 -7.33 16.08 -3.40
N SER A 106 -7.47 17.34 -3.82
CA SER A 106 -8.40 18.30 -3.24
C SER A 106 -9.84 17.88 -3.53
N SER A 107 -10.77 18.10 -2.60
CA SER A 107 -12.20 18.00 -2.91
C SER A 107 -12.56 19.06 -3.95
N VAL A 108 -13.14 18.62 -5.07
CA VAL A 108 -13.94 19.46 -5.96
C VAL A 108 -15.11 20.10 -5.23
#